data_AF-K9JT74-F1
#
_entry.id   AF-K9JT74-F1
#
_cell.length_a   1.000
_cell.length_b   1.000
_cell.length_c   1.000
_cell.angle_alpha   90.00
_cell.angle_beta   90.00
_cell.angle_gamma   90.00
#
_symmetry.space_group_name_H-M   'P 1'
#
loop_
_entity.id
_entity.type
_entity.pdbx_description
1 polymer ?
#
loop_
_entity_poly.entity_id
_entity_poly.type
_entity_poly.pdbx_seq_one_letter_code
_entity_poly.pdbx_strand_id
1 'polypeptide(L)' 'FELLNEPVAEDHEQWNQLIAKVHKALREREPQRTLVIGSNMWQGYETMKYLKVPEGDKNIILSFHYYNP' A
#
# COMPACT_ATOMS: atom_id res chain seq x y z
N PHE A 1 1.75 -8.19 -7.15
CA PHE A 1 2.71 -8.23 -6.03
C PHE A 1 2.09 -7.50 -4.87
N GLU A 2 2.12 -8.07 -3.68
CA GLU A 2 1.88 -7.33 -2.46
C GLU A 2 3.17 -6.65 -2.03
N LEU A 3 3.13 -5.36 -1.71
CA LEU A 3 4.34 -4.59 -1.48
C LEU A 3 5.01 -4.94 -0.14
N LEU A 4 4.22 -5.06 0.92
CA LEU A 4 4.69 -5.39 2.26
C LEU A 4 3.50 -5.84 3.12
N ASN A 5 3.65 -7.00 3.75
CA ASN A 5 2.70 -7.48 4.76
C ASN A 5 2.88 -6.68 6.06
N GLU A 6 1.78 -6.25 6.65
CA GLU A 6 1.65 -5.67 7.99
C GLU A 6 2.72 -4.61 8.35
N PRO A 7 2.81 -3.49 7.60
CA PRO A 7 3.72 -2.41 7.97
C PRO A 7 3.34 -1.81 9.33
N VAL A 8 4.35 -1.39 10.09
CA VAL A 8 4.23 -0.82 11.44
C VAL A 8 5.14 0.41 11.59
N ALA A 9 5.10 1.31 10.61
CA ALA A 9 5.84 2.57 10.67
C ALA A 9 5.27 3.48 11.76
N GLU A 10 6.12 4.28 12.40
CA GLU A 10 5.69 5.22 13.44
C GLU A 10 4.75 6.30 12.89
N ASP A 11 5.02 6.78 11.67
CA ASP A 11 4.18 7.73 10.94
C ASP A 11 3.61 7.08 9.68
N HIS A 12 2.31 7.26 9.43
CA HIS A 12 1.64 6.83 8.20
C HIS A 12 2.31 7.36 6.93
N GLU A 13 2.91 8.55 6.97
CA GLU A 13 3.57 9.12 5.80
C GLU A 13 4.84 8.38 5.40
N GLN A 14 5.55 7.76 6.35
CA GLN A 14 6.73 6.93 6.03
C GLN A 14 6.34 5.74 5.15
N TRP A 15 5.18 5.14 5.42
CA TRP A 15 4.65 4.06 4.59
C TRP A 15 4.24 4.57 3.20
N ASN A 16 3.53 5.70 3.12
CA ASN A 16 3.15 6.32 1.85
C ASN A 16 4.37 6.66 0.96
N GLN A 17 5.45 7.16 1.57
CA GLN A 17 6.70 7.44 0.86
C GLN A 17 7.35 6.17 0.31
N LEU A 18 7.32 5.06 1.06
CA LEU A 18 7.83 3.78 0.60
C LEU A 18 6.98 3.22 -0.55
N ILE A 19 5.64 3.27 -0.44
CA ILE A 19 4.72 2.89 -1.52
C ILE A 19 5.06 3.64 -2.80
N ALA A 20 5.20 4.97 -2.74
CA ALA A 20 5.49 5.79 -3.92
C ALA A 20 6.82 5.40 -4.59
N LYS A 21 7.87 5.11 -3.79
CA LYS A 21 9.17 4.67 -4.31
C LYS A 21 9.08 3.31 -4.99
N VAL A 22 8.44 2.33 -4.35
CA VAL A 22 8.31 0.96 -4.88
C VAL A 22 7.40 0.95 -6.10
N HIS A 23 6.27 1.66 -6.06
CA HIS A 23 5.34 1.82 -7.18
C HIS A 23 6.05 2.37 -8.42
N LYS A 24 6.80 3.47 -8.29
CA LYS A 24 7.56 4.06 -9.40
C LYS A 24 8.52 3.05 -10.01
N ALA A 25 9.34 2.40 -9.18
CA ALA A 25 10.32 1.42 -9.64
C ALA A 25 9.66 0.21 -10.34
N LEU A 26 8.50 -0.24 -9.86
CA LEU A 26 7.76 -1.32 -10.48
C LEU A 26 7.07 -0.89 -11.77
N ARG A 27 6.54 0.33 -11.88
CA ARG A 27 5.89 0.81 -13.12
C ARG A 27 6.88 1.04 -14.25
N GLU A 28 8.13 1.36 -13.94
CA GLU A 28 9.21 1.43 -14.94
C GLU A 28 9.55 0.06 -15.55
N ARG A 29 9.40 -1.04 -14.79
CA ARG A 29 9.85 -2.39 -15.20
C ARG A 29 8.70 -3.31 -15.60
N GLU A 30 7.57 -3.21 -14.91
CA GLU A 30 6.39 -4.07 -15.06
C GLU A 30 5.10 -3.23 -15.05
N PRO A 31 4.84 -2.46 -16.12
CA PRO A 31 3.77 -1.46 -16.16
C PRO A 31 2.36 -2.03 -15.95
N GLN A 32 2.14 -3.31 -16.26
CA GLN A 32 0.83 -3.96 -16.16
C GLN A 32 0.67 -4.86 -14.93
N ARG A 33 1.71 -5.01 -14.10
CA ARG A 33 1.65 -5.89 -12.92
C ARG A 33 0.60 -5.38 -11.94
N THR A 34 -0.35 -6.19 -11.54
CA THR A 34 -1.27 -5.84 -10.45
C THR A 34 -0.50 -5.70 -9.14
N LEU A 35 -0.66 -4.57 -8.46
CA LEU A 35 -0.06 -4.29 -7.16
C LEU A 35 -1.13 -4.40 -6.07
N VAL A 36 -0.80 -5.00 -4.94
CA VAL A 36 -1.64 -5.09 -3.75
C VAL A 36 -1.01 -4.21 -2.68
N ILE A 37 -1.79 -3.28 -2.15
CA ILE A 37 -1.32 -2.27 -1.18
C ILE A 37 -2.30 -2.25 0.00
N GLY A 38 -1.79 -2.31 1.22
CA GLY A 38 -2.57 -2.09 2.43
C GLY A 38 -2.12 -0.85 3.20
N SER A 39 -2.85 -0.51 4.26
CA SER A 39 -2.52 0.60 5.16
C SER A 39 -1.37 0.26 6.12
N ASN A 40 -0.88 1.29 6.82
CA ASN A 40 0.05 1.14 7.95
C ASN A 40 -0.64 0.56 9.20
N MET A 41 0.11 0.14 10.21
CA MET A 41 -0.37 -0.51 11.44
C MET A 41 -1.09 -1.84 11.12
N TRP A 42 -0.31 -2.85 10.71
CA TRP A 42 -0.78 -4.22 10.44
C TRP A 42 -1.84 -4.34 9.34
N GLN A 43 -1.82 -3.44 8.34
CA GLN A 43 -2.87 -3.36 7.31
C GLN A 43 -4.29 -3.25 7.91
N GLY A 44 -4.43 -2.59 9.07
CA GLY A 44 -5.73 -2.45 9.73
C GLY A 44 -6.70 -1.56 8.96
N TYR A 45 -7.99 -1.91 8.95
CA TYR A 45 -9.02 -1.12 8.24
C TYR A 45 -9.13 0.33 8.76
N GLU A 46 -8.90 0.56 10.06
CA GLU A 46 -8.97 1.87 10.73
C GLU A 46 -7.98 2.89 10.16
N THR A 47 -6.84 2.43 9.64
CA THR A 47 -5.77 3.29 9.11
C THR A 47 -5.84 3.48 7.59
N MET A 48 -6.81 2.87 6.91
CA MET A 48 -7.02 3.05 5.47
C MET A 48 -7.26 4.52 5.09
N LYS A 49 -7.85 5.32 5.99
CA LYS A 49 -8.04 6.77 5.81
C LYS A 49 -6.73 7.56 5.65
N TYR A 50 -5.59 7.00 6.05
CA TYR A 50 -4.26 7.62 5.93
C TYR A 50 -3.45 7.11 4.73
N LEU A 51 -3.92 6.05 4.07
CA LEU A 51 -3.24 5.45 2.92
C LEU A 51 -3.37 6.37 1.69
N LYS A 52 -2.24 6.74 1.10
CA LYS A 52 -2.19 7.47 -0.17
C LYS A 52 -1.94 6.48 -1.31
N VAL A 53 -2.99 6.19 -2.07
CA VAL A 53 -2.90 5.33 -3.25
C VAL A 53 -2.30 6.13 -4.41
N PRO A 54 -1.31 5.58 -5.15
CA PRO A 54 -0.77 6.23 -6.34
C PRO A 54 -1.87 6.64 -7.34
N GLU A 55 -2.01 7.94 -7.58
CA GLU A 55 -3.06 8.49 -8.43
C GLU A 55 -2.91 8.08 -9.90
N GLY A 56 -4.05 7.89 -10.58
CA GLY A 56 -4.09 7.56 -12.01
C GLY A 56 -3.72 6.12 -12.36
N ASP A 57 -3.26 5.31 -11.40
CA ASP A 57 -2.96 3.90 -11.62
C ASP A 57 -4.20 3.03 -11.40
N LYS A 58 -4.63 2.35 -12.47
CA LYS A 58 -5.81 1.49 -12.50
C LYS A 58 -5.52 0.03 -12.11
N ASN A 59 -4.25 -0.35 -11.93
CA ASN A 59 -3.82 -1.72 -11.69
C ASN A 59 -3.37 -1.93 -10.23
N ILE A 60 -4.20 -1.48 -9.29
CA ILE A 60 -3.98 -1.57 -7.84
C ILE A 60 -5.20 -2.22 -7.17
N ILE A 61 -4.94 -3.17 -6.28
CA ILE A 61 -5.92 -3.76 -5.34
C ILE A 61 -5.58 -3.25 -3.95
N LEU A 62 -6.59 -2.78 -3.21
CA LEU A 62 -6.44 -2.44 -1.80
C LEU A 62 -6.71 -3.66 -0.93
N SER A 63 -5.88 -3.85 0.08
CA SER A 63 -5.95 -4.97 1.03
C SER A 63 -5.98 -4.44 2.46
N PHE A 64 -6.71 -5.12 3.33
CA PHE A 64 -6.69 -4.89 4.76
C PHE A 64 -6.89 -6.21 5.50
N HIS A 65 -6.36 -6.30 6.70
CA HIS A 65 -6.60 -7.41 7.62
C HIS A 65 -7.73 -7.03 8.58
N TYR A 66 -8.58 -8.01 8.90
CA TYR A 66 -9.72 -7.82 9.79
C TYR A 66 -9.79 -8.99 10.77
N TYR A 67 -9.35 -8.74 11.99
CA TYR A 67 -9.34 -9.69 13.10
C TYR A 67 -10.17 -9.20 14.30
N ASN A 68 -10.98 -8.16 14.11
CA ASN A 68 -11.92 -7.72 15.14
C ASN A 68 -12.98 -8.81 15.37
N PRO A 69 -13.51 -8.96 16.62
CA PRO A 69 -14.60 -9.88 16.91
C PRO A 69 -15.86 -9.64 16.07
#